data_AF-A0A8B6G456-F1
#
_entry.id   AF-A0A8B6G456-F1
#
_cell.length_a   1.000
_cell.length_b   1.000
_cell.length_c   1.000
_cell.angle_alpha   90.00
_cell.angle_beta   90.00
_cell.angle_gamma   90.00
#
_symmetry.space_group_name_H-M   'P 1'
#
loop_
_entity.id
_entity.type
_entity.pdbx_description
1 polymer ?
#
loop_
_entity_poly.entity_id
_entity_poly.type
_entity_poly.pdbx_seq_one_letter_code
_entity_poly.pdbx_strand_id
1 'polypeptide(L)'
;MGSLLNNSQNITGVNQTLTFNQGQIILQPKQQDTRINTIGIWTDAFLIYISIYCSIHTSQFQELLKYMQTVRLGAKRYEGLGWKLYDEQFRLRRSQEPA
;
A
#
# COMPACT_ATOMS: atom_id res chain seq x y z
N MET A 1 -24.69 26.80 31.99
CA MET A 1 -23.37 27.05 31.36
C MET A 1 -22.47 25.87 31.70
N GLY A 2 -22.44 24.84 30.85
CA GLY A 2 -21.63 23.63 31.07
C GLY A 2 -20.34 23.72 30.27
N SER A 3 -19.24 23.97 30.95
CA SER A 3 -17.89 23.78 30.40
C SER A 3 -17.52 22.32 30.61
N LEU A 4 -17.57 21.53 29.54
CA LEU A 4 -17.03 20.19 29.49
C LEU A 4 -16.32 20.09 28.16
N LEU A 5 -15.02 20.35 28.17
CA LEU A 5 -13.98 19.87 27.24
C LEU A 5 -12.69 20.67 27.53
N ASN A 6 -12.24 20.66 28.79
CA ASN A 6 -10.82 20.94 29.06
C ASN A 6 -10.10 19.60 29.13
N ASN A 7 -9.55 19.18 27.99
CA ASN A 7 -8.54 18.14 27.97
C ASN A 7 -7.31 18.74 27.29
N SER A 8 -6.51 19.47 28.06
CA SER A 8 -5.16 19.87 27.69
C SER A 8 -4.26 18.63 27.71
N GLN A 9 -4.48 17.70 26.78
CA GLN A 9 -3.41 16.78 26.41
C GLN A 9 -2.50 17.59 25.49
N ASN A 10 -1.26 17.80 25.93
CA ASN A 10 -0.19 18.26 25.06
C ASN A 10 -0.17 17.35 23.82
N ILE A 11 -0.73 17.82 22.70
CA ILE A 11 -0.78 17.06 21.45
C ILE A 11 0.60 17.14 20.81
N THR A 12 1.56 16.45 21.42
CA THR A 12 2.89 16.24 20.85
C THR A 12 2.90 14.83 20.23
N GLY A 13 2.12 14.65 19.17
CA GLY A 13 2.03 13.34 18.50
C GLY A 13 1.12 13.38 17.27
N VAL A 14 1.70 13.73 16.13
CA VAL A 14 1.09 14.00 14.82
C VAL A 14 0.34 12.81 14.17
N ASN A 15 0.12 11.69 14.87
CA ASN A 15 -0.34 10.43 14.26
C ASN A 15 -1.39 9.69 15.11
N GLN A 16 -2.59 10.24 15.28
CA GLN A 16 -3.74 9.52 15.86
C GLN A 16 -4.93 9.59 14.92
N THR A 17 -5.61 8.45 14.71
CA THR A 17 -6.85 8.37 13.93
C THR A 17 -8.02 8.14 14.88
N LEU A 18 -9.07 8.94 14.70
CA LEU A 18 -10.33 8.79 15.42
C LEU A 18 -11.14 7.67 14.76
N THR A 19 -11.38 6.58 15.48
CA THR A 19 -12.18 5.44 15.00
C THR A 19 -13.41 5.29 15.88
N PHE A 20 -14.58 5.14 15.26
CA PHE A 20 -15.82 4.78 15.96
C PHE A 20 -15.95 3.26 16.01
N ASN A 21 -15.91 2.69 17.22
CA ASN A 21 -16.14 1.27 17.44
C ASN A 21 -17.22 1.08 18.51
N GLN A 22 -18.31 0.40 18.16
CA GLN A 22 -19.41 0.05 19.07
C GLN A 22 -19.94 1.23 19.92
N GLY A 23 -20.13 2.39 19.29
CA GLY A 23 -20.68 3.58 19.95
C GLY A 23 -19.70 4.36 20.83
N GLN A 24 -18.43 3.95 20.88
CA GLN A 24 -17.35 4.69 21.56
C GLN A 24 -16.38 5.30 20.54
N ILE A 25 -15.94 6.53 20.83
CA ILE A 25 -14.89 7.21 20.08
C ILE A 25 -13.55 6.78 20.68
N ILE A 26 -12.77 6.03 19.91
CA ILE A 26 -11.46 5.56 20.35
C ILE A 26 -10.38 6.30 19.55
N LEU A 27 -9.45 6.91 20.27
CA LEU A 27 -8.21 7.43 19.70
C LEU A 27 -7.25 6.26 19.53
N GLN A 28 -7.05 5.83 18.28
CA GLN A 28 -6.06 4.80 17.97
C GLN A 28 -4.80 5.47 17.43
N PRO A 29 -3.60 4.97 17.78
CA PRO A 29 -2.38 5.39 17.12
C PRO A 29 -2.56 5.11 15.62
N LYS A 30 -2.42 6.15 14.80
CA LYS A 30 -2.52 6.01 13.34
C LYS A 30 -1.44 5.02 12.94
N GLN A 31 -1.86 3.84 12.49
CA GLN A 31 -0.96 2.89 11.87
C GLN A 31 -0.27 3.63 10.73
N GLN A 32 1.07 3.66 10.76
CA GLN A 32 1.82 4.37 9.74
C GLN A 32 1.40 3.80 8.39
N ASP A 33 0.97 4.67 7.47
CA ASP A 33 0.67 4.25 6.10
C ASP A 33 1.89 3.51 5.58
N THR A 34 1.76 2.21 5.30
CA THR A 34 2.85 1.36 4.83
C THR A 34 3.18 1.78 3.40
N ARG A 35 3.94 2.87 3.26
CA ARG A 35 4.28 3.42 1.95
C ARG A 35 5.27 2.49 1.28
N ILE A 36 4.91 2.03 0.08
CA ILE A 36 5.80 1.25 -0.77
C ILE A 36 6.85 2.21 -1.35
N ASN A 37 7.97 2.30 -0.65
CA ASN A 37 9.08 3.20 -0.97
C ASN A 37 10.33 2.47 -1.47
N THR A 38 10.42 1.15 -1.24
CA THR A 38 11.56 0.34 -1.65
C THR A 38 11.10 -0.81 -2.54
N ILE A 39 11.99 -1.25 -3.43
CA ILE A 39 11.72 -2.40 -4.30
C ILE A 39 11.50 -3.70 -3.50
N GLY A 40 12.09 -3.80 -2.29
CA GLY A 40 11.88 -4.92 -1.37
C GLY A 40 10.44 -4.98 -0.87
N ILE A 41 9.95 -3.88 -0.28
CA ILE A 41 8.55 -3.78 0.21
C ILE A 41 7.56 -4.01 -0.94
N TRP A 42 7.87 -3.49 -2.13
CA TRP A 42 7.07 -3.72 -3.33
C TRP A 42 7.04 -5.20 -3.73
N THR A 43 8.20 -5.88 -3.68
CA THR A 43 8.34 -7.30 -4.02
C THR A 43 7.51 -8.15 -3.08
N ASP A 44 7.58 -7.91 -1.77
CA ASP A 44 6.81 -8.68 -0.78
C ASP A 44 5.31 -8.49 -0.98
N ALA A 45 4.87 -7.24 -1.19
CA ALA A 45 3.47 -6.94 -1.49
C ALA A 45 3.01 -7.58 -2.83
N PHE A 46 3.88 -7.58 -3.85
CA PHE A 46 3.58 -8.18 -5.14
C PHE A 46 3.46 -9.71 -5.05
N LEU A 47 4.30 -10.37 -4.23
CA LEU A 47 4.23 -11.81 -4.01
C LEU A 47 2.90 -12.22 -3.33
N ILE A 48 2.43 -11.44 -2.36
CA ILE A 48 1.11 -11.64 -1.75
C ILE A 48 -0.01 -11.43 -2.78
N TYR A 49 0.10 -10.39 -3.60
CA TYR A 49 -0.87 -10.13 -4.67
C TYR A 49 -0.96 -11.31 -5.66
N ILE A 50 0.17 -11.81 -6.17
CA ILE A 50 0.14 -12.90 -7.16
C ILE A 50 -0.31 -14.22 -6.55
N SER A 51 -0.04 -14.50 -5.28
CA SER A 51 -0.48 -15.74 -4.64
C SER A 51 -2.01 -15.81 -4.57
N ILE A 52 -2.66 -14.68 -4.29
CA ILE A 52 -4.12 -14.56 -4.30
C ILE A 52 -4.64 -14.55 -5.75
N TYR A 53 -4.09 -13.72 -6.62
CA TYR A 53 -4.58 -13.56 -8.00
C TYR A 53 -4.47 -14.85 -8.82
N CYS A 54 -3.36 -15.58 -8.67
CA CYS A 54 -3.12 -16.81 -9.42
C CYS A 54 -3.92 -18.00 -8.89
N SER A 55 -4.61 -17.87 -7.74
CA SER A 55 -5.57 -18.89 -7.29
C SER A 55 -6.77 -19.02 -8.23
N ILE A 56 -7.10 -17.94 -8.97
CA ILE A 56 -8.19 -17.87 -9.94
C ILE A 56 -7.64 -17.91 -11.37
N HIS A 57 -6.52 -17.23 -11.63
CA HIS A 57 -5.96 -17.07 -12.99
C HIS A 57 -4.56 -17.71 -13.11
N THR A 58 -4.49 -19.04 -13.01
CA THR A 58 -3.23 -19.81 -13.04
C THR A 58 -2.42 -19.61 -14.32
N SER A 59 -3.08 -19.38 -15.46
CA SER A 59 -2.42 -19.13 -16.75
C SER A 59 -1.60 -17.85 -16.80
N GLN A 60 -1.89 -16.87 -15.93
CA GLN A 60 -1.19 -15.58 -15.90
C GLN A 60 0.05 -15.57 -15.00
N PHE A 61 0.30 -16.65 -14.24
CA PHE A 61 1.38 -16.69 -13.25
C PHE A 61 2.76 -16.43 -13.86
N GLN A 62 3.08 -17.09 -14.98
CA GLN A 62 4.38 -16.92 -15.63
C GLN A 62 4.58 -15.50 -16.16
N GLU A 63 3.55 -14.88 -16.74
CA GLU A 63 3.60 -13.50 -17.23
C GLU A 63 3.75 -12.50 -16.07
N LEU A 64 3.09 -12.75 -14.93
CA LEU A 64 3.24 -11.96 -13.71
C LEU A 64 4.65 -12.06 -13.12
N LEU A 65 5.29 -13.23 -13.16
CA LEU A 65 6.68 -13.39 -12.74
C LEU A 65 7.66 -12.67 -13.67
N LYS A 66 7.45 -12.71 -14.98
CA LYS A 66 8.24 -11.94 -15.95
C LYS A 66 8.10 -10.44 -15.69
N TYR A 67 6.87 -9.97 -15.47
CA TYR A 67 6.60 -8.58 -15.09
C TYR A 67 7.36 -8.17 -13.82
N MET A 68 7.32 -9.01 -12.78
CA MET A 68 8.05 -8.79 -11.53
C MET A 68 9.56 -8.63 -11.78
N GLN A 69 10.14 -9.48 -12.62
CA GLN A 69 11.56 -9.38 -12.98
C GLN A 69 11.87 -8.08 -13.71
N THR A 70 11.02 -7.65 -14.64
CA THR A 70 11.19 -6.37 -15.36
C THR A 70 11.22 -5.18 -14.40
N VAL A 71 10.26 -5.10 -13.47
CA VAL A 71 10.22 -3.99 -12.48
C VAL A 71 11.46 -4.02 -11.59
N ARG A 72 11.85 -5.19 -11.07
CA ARG A 72 13.04 -5.35 -10.23
C ARG A 72 14.33 -5.01 -10.98
N LEU A 73 14.43 -5.37 -12.26
CA LEU A 73 15.56 -5.01 -13.11
C LEU A 73 15.62 -3.51 -13.36
N GLY A 74 14.48 -2.86 -13.59
CA GLY A 74 14.39 -1.41 -13.69
C GLY A 74 14.86 -0.70 -12.42
N ALA A 75 14.42 -1.18 -11.26
CA ALA A 75 14.86 -0.67 -9.96
C ALA A 75 16.36 -0.91 -9.67
N LYS A 76 16.95 -1.98 -10.22
CA LYS A 76 18.40 -2.26 -10.08
C LYS A 76 19.24 -1.37 -11.00
N ARG A 77 18.74 -1.03 -12.19
CA ARG A 77 19.48 -0.29 -13.23
C ARG A 77 19.45 1.22 -13.04
N TYR A 78 18.38 1.74 -12.45
CA TYR A 78 18.17 3.18 -12.29
C TYR A 78 17.89 3.51 -10.84
N GLU A 79 18.56 4.53 -10.32
CA GLU A 79 18.28 5.07 -9.00
C GLU A 79 16.96 5.85 -8.98
N GLY A 80 16.28 5.86 -7.83
CA GLY A 80 15.02 6.57 -7.63
C GLY A 80 13.77 5.70 -7.78
N LEU A 81 12.63 6.35 -8.01
CA LEU A 81 11.29 5.74 -7.99
C LEU A 81 10.67 5.57 -9.38
N GLY A 82 11.45 5.64 -10.46
CA GLY A 82 10.95 5.48 -11.83
C GLY A 82 10.26 4.13 -12.07
N TRP A 83 10.75 3.07 -11.42
CA TRP A 83 10.13 1.74 -11.45
C TRP A 83 8.72 1.73 -10.84
N LYS A 84 8.45 2.59 -9.86
CA LYS A 84 7.14 2.71 -9.20
C LYS A 84 6.11 3.37 -10.13
N LEU A 85 6.50 4.45 -10.80
CA LEU A 85 5.64 5.09 -11.80
C LEU A 85 5.31 4.14 -12.95
N TYR A 86 6.30 3.38 -13.42
CA TYR A 86 6.08 2.34 -14.42
C TYR A 86 5.06 1.29 -13.94
N ASP A 87 5.22 0.79 -12.72
CA ASP A 87 4.32 -0.21 -12.14
C ASP A 87 2.89 0.31 -11.97
N GLU A 88 2.71 1.53 -11.46
CA GLU A 88 1.40 2.17 -11.33
C GLU A 88 0.70 2.29 -12.69
N GLN A 89 1.41 2.76 -13.71
CA GLN A 89 0.86 2.90 -15.07
C GLN A 89 0.52 1.55 -15.70
N PHE A 90 1.35 0.52 -15.46
CA PHE A 90 1.06 -0.83 -15.95
C PHE A 90 -0.22 -1.39 -15.34
N ARG A 91 -0.39 -1.28 -14.00
CA ARG A 91 -1.60 -1.77 -13.32
C ARG A 91 -2.84 -0.96 -13.70
N LEU A 92 -2.73 0.35 -13.89
CA LEU A 92 -3.82 1.19 -14.37
C LEU A 92 -4.33 0.71 -15.73
N ARG A 93 -3.44 0.49 -16.71
CA ARG A 93 -3.84 -0.05 -18.03
C ARG A 93 -4.51 -1.40 -17.90
N ARG A 94 -3.96 -2.30 -17.07
CA ARG A 94 -4.54 -3.63 -16.84
C ARG A 94 -5.92 -3.57 -16.20
N SER A 95 -6.21 -2.55 -15.38
CA SER A 95 -7.54 -2.35 -14.78
C SER A 95 -8.59 -1.85 -15.78
N GLN A 96 -8.16 -1.13 -16.83
CA GLN A 96 -9.06 -0.62 -17.87
C GLN A 96 -9.44 -1.71 -18.87
N GLU A 97 -8.61 -2.73 -19.04
CA GLU A 97 -8.84 -3.85 -19.94
C GLU A 97 -8.77 -5.17 -19.14
N PRO A 98 -9.84 -5.51 -18.39
CA PRO A 98 -9.94 -6.80 -17.74
C PRO A 98 -10.15 -7.87 -18.83
N ALA A 99 -9.08 -8.51 -19.26
CA ALA A 99 -9.12 -9.68 -20.14
C ALA A 99 -9.71 -10.91 -19.44
#